data_AF-A0A968RSX6-F1
#
_entry.id   AF-A0A968RSX6-F1
#
_cell.length_a   1.000
_cell.length_b   1.000
_cell.length_c   1.000
_cell.angle_alpha   90.00
_cell.angle_beta   90.00
_cell.angle_gamma   90.00
#
_symmetry.space_group_name_H-M   'P 1'
#
loop_
_entity.id
_entity.type
_entity.pdbx_description
1 polymer ?
#
loop_
_entity_poly.entity_id
_entity_poly.type
_entity_poly.pdbx_seq_one_letter_code
_entity_poly.pdbx_strand_id
1 'polypeptide(L)'
;MIVEFKIANEELISLAVIKKEDTETIYQLVDSNQFSWMEVELVGTNLVVLIKDNRIVDDTETIENKLDNVLYEIIAIEKSGADTFNESDSTDINPYDPDKIKVRSDKIAVSILSKMIDNESIDLNPDFQRNLVWNSFQKSRLIESILLRIPLPMFYFAEDEEGNLSVVDGLQRISTIKEFMDNKFPLRDLQYLNDSCEGRYYESKGNKKGLDTKYLNGSTLLLFQPI
;
A
#
# COMPACT_ATOMS: atom_id res chain seq x y z
N MET A 1 9.09 -22.97 1.37
CA MET A 1 8.01 -23.63 0.60
C MET A 1 8.49 -24.95 0.03
N ILE A 2 7.63 -25.97 -0.02
CA ILE A 2 7.88 -27.26 -0.67
C ILE A 2 6.80 -27.48 -1.73
N VAL A 3 7.19 -27.90 -2.94
CA VAL A 3 6.28 -28.20 -4.06
C VAL A 3 6.47 -29.63 -4.51
N GLU A 4 5.36 -30.36 -4.70
CA GLU A 4 5.40 -31.77 -5.05
C GLU A 4 5.31 -31.98 -6.56
N PHE A 5 6.23 -32.79 -7.12
CA PHE A 5 6.23 -33.17 -8.53
C PHE A 5 6.06 -34.68 -8.68
N LYS A 6 5.35 -35.12 -9.73
CA LYS A 6 5.25 -36.54 -10.05
C LYS A 6 6.51 -36.99 -10.80
N ILE A 7 7.11 -38.10 -10.36
CA ILE A 7 8.24 -38.73 -11.06
C ILE A 7 7.84 -40.04 -11.73
N ALA A 8 8.69 -40.55 -12.63
CA ALA A 8 8.40 -41.69 -13.51
C ALA A 8 7.95 -43.00 -12.80
N ASN A 9 8.20 -43.14 -11.49
CA ASN A 9 7.75 -44.27 -10.68
C ASN A 9 6.38 -44.08 -10.01
N GLU A 10 5.63 -43.04 -10.40
CA GLU A 10 4.38 -42.60 -9.74
C GLU A 10 4.51 -42.10 -8.30
N GLU A 11 5.74 -41.97 -7.80
CA GLU A 11 6.02 -41.32 -6.53
C GLU A 11 5.95 -39.79 -6.68
N LEU A 12 5.61 -39.13 -5.57
CA LEU A 12 5.71 -37.68 -5.44
C LEU A 12 7.05 -37.32 -4.83
N ILE A 13 7.72 -36.32 -5.41
CA ILE A 13 8.92 -35.73 -4.84
C ILE A 13 8.65 -34.32 -4.37
N SER A 14 8.98 -34.07 -3.11
CA SER A 14 8.90 -32.77 -2.45
C SER A 14 10.16 -31.95 -2.76
N LEU A 15 10.00 -30.83 -3.47
CA LEU A 15 11.10 -29.94 -3.85
C LEU A 15 11.00 -28.60 -3.13
N ALA A 16 12.09 -28.19 -2.48
CA ALA A 16 12.25 -26.86 -1.90
C ALA A 16 12.82 -25.89 -2.93
N VAL A 17 12.36 -24.63 -2.88
CA VAL A 17 12.85 -23.56 -3.77
C VAL A 17 14.00 -22.84 -3.07
N ILE A 18 15.15 -22.77 -3.72
CA ILE A 18 16.33 -22.05 -3.23
C ILE A 18 16.82 -21.06 -4.27
N LYS A 19 17.37 -19.92 -3.84
CA LYS A 19 18.02 -18.96 -4.74
C LYS A 19 19.42 -19.49 -5.08
N LYS A 20 19.78 -19.51 -6.36
CA LYS A 20 21.10 -19.98 -6.80
C LYS A 20 22.17 -18.94 -6.44
N GLU A 21 23.19 -19.36 -5.69
CA GLU A 21 24.35 -18.52 -5.35
C GLU A 21 24.94 -17.93 -6.64
N ASP A 22 25.29 -16.64 -6.61
CA ASP A 22 25.80 -15.82 -7.73
C ASP A 22 24.80 -15.35 -8.80
N THR A 23 23.48 -15.45 -8.56
CA THR A 23 22.47 -14.95 -9.50
C THR A 23 21.34 -14.17 -8.82
N GLU A 24 20.91 -13.05 -9.41
CA GLU A 24 19.81 -12.25 -8.85
C GLU A 24 18.43 -12.83 -9.16
N THR A 25 18.29 -13.57 -10.27
CA THR A 25 16.98 -13.96 -10.83
C THR A 25 16.77 -15.47 -10.96
N ILE A 26 17.79 -16.31 -10.66
CA ILE A 26 17.71 -17.76 -10.88
C ILE A 26 17.46 -18.51 -9.56
N TYR A 27 16.51 -19.44 -9.63
CA TYR A 27 16.08 -20.29 -8.53
C TYR A 27 16.16 -21.77 -8.93
N GLN A 28 16.43 -22.61 -7.94
CA GLN A 28 16.53 -24.06 -8.10
C GLN A 28 15.48 -24.75 -7.24
N LEU A 29 14.85 -25.78 -7.78
CA LEU A 29 13.97 -26.68 -7.04
C LEU A 29 14.75 -27.92 -6.67
N VAL A 30 15.07 -28.07 -5.39
CA VAL A 30 15.95 -29.12 -4.85
C VAL A 30 15.22 -30.08 -3.94
N ASP A 31 15.64 -31.34 -3.89
CA ASP A 31 15.12 -32.31 -2.92
C ASP A 31 15.84 -32.23 -1.55
N SER A 32 15.48 -33.12 -0.63
CA SER A 32 16.10 -33.21 0.70
C SER A 32 17.60 -33.52 0.69
N ASN A 33 18.13 -34.07 -0.41
CA ASN A 33 19.55 -34.34 -0.61
C ASN A 33 20.26 -33.19 -1.34
N GLN A 34 19.61 -32.04 -1.52
CA GLN A 34 20.13 -30.88 -2.27
C GLN A 34 20.37 -31.15 -3.77
N PHE A 35 19.75 -32.19 -4.34
CA PHE A 35 19.82 -32.43 -5.78
C PHE A 35 18.87 -31.48 -6.51
N SER A 36 19.36 -30.76 -7.52
CA SER A 36 18.56 -29.84 -8.34
C SER A 36 17.78 -30.57 -9.42
N TRP A 37 16.45 -30.54 -9.31
CA TRP A 37 15.51 -31.18 -10.24
C TRP A 37 15.00 -30.22 -11.32
N MET A 38 15.00 -28.91 -11.04
CA MET A 38 14.57 -27.89 -11.98
C MET A 38 15.31 -26.57 -11.70
N GLU A 39 15.69 -25.85 -12.75
CA GLU A 39 16.15 -24.47 -12.66
C GLU A 39 15.14 -23.56 -13.36
N VAL A 40 14.77 -22.47 -12.69
CA VAL A 40 13.83 -21.47 -13.20
C VAL A 40 14.43 -20.08 -13.08
N GLU A 41 14.11 -19.20 -14.02
CA GLU A 41 14.51 -17.80 -14.01
C GLU A 41 13.28 -16.90 -13.88
N LEU A 42 13.36 -15.94 -12.96
CA LEU A 42 12.38 -14.87 -12.83
C LEU A 42 12.63 -13.80 -13.91
N VAL A 43 11.71 -13.72 -14.86
CA VAL A 43 11.72 -12.70 -15.92
C VAL A 43 10.50 -11.80 -15.76
N GLY A 44 10.68 -10.66 -15.08
CA GLY A 44 9.59 -9.76 -14.76
C GLY A 44 8.68 -10.33 -13.67
N THR A 45 7.49 -10.79 -14.05
CA THR A 45 6.49 -11.42 -13.14
C THR A 45 6.17 -12.85 -13.55
N ASN A 46 7.07 -13.53 -14.25
CA ASN A 46 6.88 -14.90 -14.70
C ASN A 46 8.12 -15.74 -14.39
N LEU A 47 7.93 -17.03 -14.12
CA LEU A 47 9.01 -18.00 -14.03
C LEU A 47 9.16 -18.73 -15.36
N VAL A 48 10.39 -18.73 -15.88
CA VAL A 48 10.75 -19.47 -17.10
C VAL A 48 11.59 -20.67 -16.70
N VAL A 49 11.16 -21.87 -17.09
CA VAL A 49 11.94 -23.09 -16.86
C VAL A 49 13.16 -23.12 -17.77
N LEU A 50 14.35 -23.09 -17.16
CA LEU A 50 15.63 -23.20 -17.87
C LEU A 50 16.07 -24.65 -18.02
N ILE A 51 15.93 -25.43 -16.94
CA ILE A 51 16.35 -26.83 -16.88
C ILE A 51 15.26 -27.62 -16.15
N LYS A 52 14.92 -28.79 -16.66
CA LYS A 52 14.02 -29.75 -16.02
C LYS A 52 14.60 -31.14 -16.11
N ASP A 53 14.67 -31.84 -14.98
CA ASP A 53 15.03 -33.25 -14.96
C ASP A 53 13.98 -34.10 -15.70
N ASN A 54 14.45 -35.02 -16.53
CA ASN A 54 13.59 -35.86 -17.37
C ASN A 54 12.75 -36.87 -16.57
N ARG A 55 13.09 -37.11 -15.30
CA ARG A 55 12.33 -37.97 -14.39
C ARG A 55 11.04 -37.33 -13.92
N ILE A 56 10.89 -36.00 -14.01
CA ILE A 56 9.63 -35.30 -13.75
C ILE A 56 8.67 -35.60 -14.90
N VAL A 57 7.54 -36.25 -14.59
CA VAL A 57 6.54 -36.69 -15.56
C VAL A 57 5.24 -35.88 -15.54
N ASP A 58 5.16 -34.87 -14.66
CA ASP A 58 4.10 -33.86 -14.76
C ASP A 58 4.09 -33.26 -16.17
N ASP A 59 2.89 -33.08 -16.72
CA ASP A 59 2.70 -32.41 -18.01
C ASP A 59 2.98 -30.91 -17.89
N THR A 60 3.09 -30.23 -19.03
CA THR A 60 3.45 -28.81 -19.10
C THR A 60 2.48 -27.91 -18.34
N GLU A 61 1.17 -28.13 -18.47
CA GLU A 61 0.14 -27.32 -17.81
C GLU A 61 0.18 -27.52 -16.29
N THR A 62 0.37 -28.77 -15.85
CA THR A 62 0.55 -29.08 -14.42
C THR A 62 1.81 -28.43 -13.85
N ILE A 63 2.92 -28.42 -14.59
CA ILE A 63 4.16 -27.76 -14.16
C ILE A 63 3.96 -26.25 -14.06
N GLU A 64 3.34 -25.62 -15.06
CA GLU A 64 3.08 -24.17 -15.06
C GLU A 64 2.23 -23.75 -13.86
N ASN A 65 1.12 -24.45 -13.59
CA ASN A 65 0.27 -24.18 -12.42
C ASN A 65 1.02 -24.33 -11.09
N LYS A 66 1.94 -25.31 -10.99
CA LYS A 66 2.78 -25.49 -9.80
C LYS A 66 3.81 -24.36 -9.66
N LEU A 67 4.35 -23.85 -10.76
CA LEU A 67 5.29 -22.75 -10.78
C LEU A 67 4.63 -21.40 -10.47
N ASP A 68 3.36 -21.20 -10.81
CA ASP A 68 2.61 -19.99 -10.40
C ASP A 68 2.56 -19.84 -8.87
N ASN A 69 2.40 -20.95 -8.15
CA ASN A 69 2.47 -20.95 -6.69
C ASN A 69 3.89 -20.61 -6.18
N VAL A 70 4.93 -21.11 -6.87
CA VAL A 70 6.34 -20.80 -6.55
C VAL A 70 6.65 -19.33 -6.78
N LEU A 71 6.12 -18.73 -7.84
CA LEU A 71 6.32 -17.34 -8.22
C LEU A 71 5.84 -16.38 -7.12
N TYR A 72 4.67 -16.65 -6.52
CA TYR A 72 4.12 -15.82 -5.45
C TYR A 72 5.09 -15.69 -4.26
N GLU A 73 5.69 -16.82 -3.88
CA GLU A 73 6.65 -16.91 -2.79
C GLU A 73 7.97 -16.24 -3.13
N ILE A 74 8.50 -16.45 -4.34
CA ILE A 74 9.71 -15.76 -4.81
C ILE A 74 9.52 -14.24 -4.77
N ILE A 75 8.38 -13.73 -5.23
CA ILE A 75 8.06 -12.29 -5.18
C ILE A 75 7.95 -11.80 -3.73
N ALA A 76 7.37 -12.59 -2.82
CA ALA A 76 7.28 -12.26 -1.41
C ALA A 76 8.68 -12.18 -0.74
N ILE A 77 9.56 -13.13 -1.07
CA ILE A 77 10.96 -13.15 -0.61
C ILE A 77 11.74 -11.95 -1.16
N GLU A 78 11.64 -11.64 -2.45
CA GLU A 78 12.35 -10.50 -3.05
C GLU A 78 11.87 -9.14 -2.51
N LYS A 79 10.57 -8.99 -2.24
CA LYS A 79 10.02 -7.75 -1.68
C LYS A 79 10.36 -7.55 -0.20
N SER A 80 10.70 -8.61 0.53
CA SER A 80 10.91 -8.55 1.98
C SER A 80 12.37 -8.33 2.39
N GLY A 81 13.36 -8.56 1.52
CA GLY A 81 14.75 -8.12 1.71
C GLY A 81 15.42 -8.55 3.03
N ALA A 82 14.95 -9.61 3.68
CA ALA A 82 15.44 -10.06 4.97
C ALA A 82 16.09 -11.44 4.87
N ASP A 83 17.29 -11.53 5.44
CA ASP A 83 18.12 -12.73 5.53
C ASP A 83 17.38 -13.92 6.17
N THR A 84 17.75 -15.10 5.68
CA THR A 84 17.33 -16.44 6.09
C THR A 84 17.37 -16.64 7.61
N PHE A 85 16.20 -16.81 8.23
CA PHE A 85 16.08 -17.44 9.55
C PHE A 85 15.27 -18.73 9.42
N ASN A 86 15.91 -19.84 9.79
CA ASN A 86 15.25 -21.11 10.05
C ASN A 86 14.25 -20.93 11.20
N GLU A 87 12.96 -21.02 10.94
CA GLU A 87 11.96 -21.33 11.96
C GLU A 87 11.02 -22.41 11.46
N SER A 88 11.23 -23.60 11.99
CA SER A 88 10.22 -24.64 12.14
C SER A 88 9.15 -24.13 13.10
N ASP A 89 8.15 -23.44 12.58
CA ASP A 89 6.79 -23.34 13.13
C ASP A 89 5.89 -22.70 12.07
N SER A 90 5.52 -23.49 11.05
CA SER A 90 4.44 -23.11 10.14
C SER A 90 3.11 -23.28 10.89
N THR A 91 2.81 -22.32 11.77
CA THR A 91 1.41 -21.93 11.93
C THR A 91 1.02 -21.31 10.60
N ASP A 92 0.07 -21.93 9.91
CA ASP A 92 -0.57 -21.35 8.73
C ASP A 92 -1.32 -20.11 9.22
N ILE A 93 -0.60 -19.00 9.40
CA ILE A 93 -1.17 -17.72 9.76
C ILE A 93 -1.86 -17.26 8.48
N ASN A 94 -3.11 -17.64 8.28
CA ASN A 94 -3.96 -16.90 7.37
C ASN A 94 -4.26 -15.57 8.10
N PRO A 95 -3.57 -14.46 7.74
CA PRO A 95 -3.58 -13.28 8.60
C PRO A 95 -4.96 -12.61 8.62
N TYR A 96 -5.78 -12.83 7.58
CA TYR A 96 -7.11 -12.23 7.45
C TYR A 96 -8.09 -13.13 6.70
N ASP A 97 -9.36 -13.10 7.10
CA ASP A 97 -10.46 -13.78 6.42
C ASP A 97 -11.06 -12.86 5.35
N PRO A 98 -10.95 -13.17 4.04
CA PRO A 98 -11.39 -12.28 2.97
C PRO A 98 -12.89 -12.03 2.98
N ASP A 99 -13.71 -12.96 3.49
CA ASP A 99 -15.16 -12.79 3.57
C ASP A 99 -15.58 -11.76 4.64
N LYS A 100 -14.66 -11.42 5.56
CA LYS A 100 -14.85 -10.37 6.57
C LYS A 100 -14.46 -8.99 6.07
N ILE A 101 -13.73 -8.88 4.95
CA ILE A 101 -13.31 -7.59 4.40
C ILE A 101 -14.47 -6.99 3.61
N LYS A 102 -14.93 -5.80 4.02
CA LYS A 102 -16.00 -5.05 3.36
C LYS A 102 -15.50 -3.69 2.95
N VAL A 103 -15.48 -3.43 1.64
CA VAL A 103 -15.05 -2.14 1.07
C VAL A 103 -16.26 -1.32 0.65
N ARG A 104 -16.32 -0.04 1.06
CA ARG A 104 -17.41 0.89 0.74
C ARG A 104 -16.92 2.29 0.36
N SER A 105 -17.33 2.79 -0.80
CA SER A 105 -17.05 4.19 -1.15
C SER A 105 -17.97 5.19 -0.44
N ASP A 106 -17.38 6.23 0.13
CA ASP A 106 -18.11 7.35 0.73
C ASP A 106 -17.68 8.74 0.24
N LYS A 107 -18.64 9.65 0.28
CA LYS A 107 -18.44 11.08 0.01
C LYS A 107 -18.64 11.86 1.30
N ILE A 108 -17.55 12.30 1.91
CA ILE A 108 -17.61 13.09 3.15
C ILE A 108 -17.15 14.51 2.83
N ALA A 109 -17.93 15.49 3.28
CA ALA A 109 -17.53 16.88 3.17
C ALA A 109 -16.34 17.17 4.09
N VAL A 110 -15.42 18.03 3.67
CA VAL A 110 -14.26 18.45 4.49
C VAL A 110 -14.67 18.95 5.89
N SER A 111 -15.81 19.62 6.00
CA SER A 111 -16.34 20.10 7.28
C SER A 111 -16.78 18.97 8.21
N ILE A 112 -17.29 17.86 7.68
CA ILE A 112 -17.63 16.67 8.45
C ILE A 112 -16.35 15.96 8.86
N LEU A 113 -15.40 15.79 7.95
CA LEU A 113 -14.08 15.22 8.26
C LEU A 113 -13.41 15.95 9.43
N SER A 114 -13.38 17.29 9.42
CA SER A 114 -12.81 18.07 10.54
C SER A 114 -13.52 17.76 11.86
N LYS A 115 -14.86 17.67 11.85
CA LYS A 115 -15.62 17.33 13.07
C LYS A 115 -15.35 15.92 13.56
N MET A 116 -15.17 14.96 12.66
CA MET A 116 -14.81 13.58 13.02
C MET A 116 -13.43 13.53 13.67
N ILE A 117 -12.47 14.30 13.15
CA ILE A 117 -11.14 14.46 13.76
C ILE A 117 -11.25 15.14 15.13
N ASP A 118 -12.04 16.22 15.23
CA ASP A 118 -12.23 16.96 16.49
C ASP A 118 -12.91 16.12 17.58
N ASN A 119 -13.74 15.15 17.19
CA ASN A 119 -14.42 14.20 18.07
C ASN A 119 -13.62 12.90 18.30
N GLU A 120 -12.35 12.83 17.87
CA GLU A 120 -11.48 11.66 18.00
C GLU A 120 -12.01 10.38 17.30
N SER A 121 -12.98 10.51 16.40
CA SER A 121 -13.49 9.40 15.59
C SER A 121 -12.56 9.04 14.42
N ILE A 122 -11.56 9.89 14.13
CA ILE A 122 -10.48 9.63 13.18
C ILE A 122 -9.14 9.79 13.89
N ASP A 123 -8.35 8.72 13.91
CA ASP A 123 -6.99 8.78 14.43
C ASP A 123 -6.02 9.33 13.37
N LEU A 124 -5.35 10.44 13.71
CA LEU A 124 -4.34 11.09 12.90
C LEU A 124 -2.90 10.79 13.36
N ASN A 125 -2.68 9.87 14.29
CA ASN A 125 -1.35 9.47 14.77
C ASN A 125 -1.16 7.94 14.81
N PRO A 126 -1.30 7.23 13.68
CA PRO A 126 -1.09 5.80 13.67
C PRO A 126 0.38 5.42 13.93
N ASP A 127 0.59 4.39 14.74
CA ASP A 127 1.92 3.88 15.16
C ASP A 127 2.81 3.41 13.99
N PHE A 128 2.23 3.15 12.82
CA PHE A 128 2.91 2.60 11.64
C PHE A 128 3.45 3.64 10.64
N GLN A 129 3.36 4.94 10.95
CA GLN A 129 3.73 5.98 9.99
C GLN A 129 5.23 6.33 9.95
N ARG A 130 5.81 6.41 8.74
CA ARG A 130 7.17 6.92 8.50
C ARG A 130 7.29 8.42 8.78
N ASN A 131 8.41 8.84 9.37
CA ASN A 131 8.74 10.20 9.84
C ASN A 131 8.83 11.33 8.78
N LEU A 132 8.20 11.21 7.60
CA LEU A 132 8.26 12.25 6.58
C LEU A 132 7.08 13.23 6.72
N VAL A 133 7.38 14.41 7.28
CA VAL A 133 6.42 15.50 7.45
C VAL A 133 6.47 16.45 6.26
N TRP A 134 5.30 16.80 5.71
CA TRP A 134 5.24 17.77 4.62
C TRP A 134 5.72 19.16 5.04
N ASN A 135 6.52 19.78 4.16
CA ASN A 135 6.94 21.17 4.33
C ASN A 135 5.80 22.15 3.95
N SER A 136 5.97 23.44 4.27
CA SER A 136 4.94 24.46 4.00
C SER A 136 4.58 24.62 2.52
N PHE A 137 5.53 24.36 1.62
CA PHE A 137 5.31 24.40 0.18
C PHE A 137 4.35 23.28 -0.25
N GLN A 138 4.63 22.03 0.14
CA GLN A 138 3.76 20.88 -0.13
C GLN A 138 2.36 21.08 0.45
N LYS A 139 2.27 21.59 1.68
CA LYS A 139 1.01 21.92 2.33
C LYS A 139 0.21 22.95 1.52
N SER A 140 0.84 24.05 1.12
CA SER A 140 0.19 25.12 0.35
C SER A 140 -0.26 24.66 -1.03
N ARG A 141 0.51 23.80 -1.71
CA ARG A 141 0.16 23.21 -3.01
C ARG A 141 -1.06 22.30 -2.97
N LEU A 142 -1.22 21.54 -1.89
CA LEU A 142 -2.45 20.76 -1.69
C LEU A 142 -3.66 21.67 -1.54
N ILE A 143 -3.57 22.69 -0.70
CA ILE A 143 -4.69 23.63 -0.51
C ILE A 143 -4.97 24.38 -1.81
N GLU A 144 -3.96 24.81 -2.56
CA GLU A 144 -4.14 25.44 -3.88
C GLU A 144 -4.92 24.54 -4.83
N SER A 145 -4.58 23.24 -4.87
CA SER A 145 -5.28 22.25 -5.70
C SER A 145 -6.75 22.13 -5.32
N ILE A 146 -7.04 22.13 -4.01
CA ILE A 146 -8.42 22.11 -3.48
C ILE A 146 -9.19 23.36 -3.90
N LEU A 147 -8.59 24.54 -3.75
CA LEU A 147 -9.21 25.81 -4.11
C LEU A 147 -9.48 25.91 -5.62
N LEU A 148 -8.64 25.28 -6.43
CA LEU A 148 -8.80 25.14 -7.88
C LEU A 148 -9.77 24.02 -8.29
N ARG A 149 -10.35 23.29 -7.32
CA ARG A 149 -11.25 22.14 -7.55
C ARG A 149 -10.59 21.01 -8.36
N ILE A 150 -9.28 20.85 -8.21
CA ILE A 150 -8.56 19.72 -8.79
C ILE A 150 -8.90 18.48 -7.95
N PRO A 151 -9.31 17.36 -8.59
CA PRO A 151 -9.59 16.11 -7.89
C PRO A 151 -8.37 15.62 -7.11
N LEU A 152 -8.57 15.25 -5.85
CA LEU A 152 -7.54 14.61 -5.04
C LEU A 152 -7.62 13.08 -5.19
N PRO A 153 -6.49 12.36 -5.04
CA PRO A 153 -6.52 10.92 -4.90
C PRO A 153 -7.43 10.51 -3.73
N MET A 154 -7.96 9.31 -3.77
CA MET A 154 -8.79 8.77 -2.68
C MET A 154 -7.97 8.69 -1.38
N PHE A 155 -8.63 8.74 -0.24
CA PHE A 155 -7.98 8.47 1.05
C PHE A 155 -8.55 7.18 1.62
N TYR A 156 -7.68 6.45 2.31
CA TYR A 156 -7.98 5.12 2.82
C TYR A 156 -8.04 5.06 4.34
N PHE A 157 -9.07 4.37 4.83
CA PHE A 157 -9.32 4.17 6.26
C PHE A 157 -9.59 2.70 6.55
N ALA A 158 -9.19 2.26 7.74
CA ALA A 158 -9.64 1.03 8.35
C ALA A 158 -10.70 1.38 9.39
N GLU A 159 -11.83 0.69 9.38
CA GLU A 159 -12.90 0.84 10.37
C GLU A 159 -12.80 -0.31 11.39
N ASP A 160 -12.83 0.02 12.68
CA ASP A 160 -12.86 -0.98 13.75
C ASP A 160 -14.30 -1.44 14.08
N GLU A 161 -14.44 -2.39 15.01
CA GLU A 161 -15.76 -2.91 15.40
C GLU A 161 -16.65 -1.86 16.11
N GLU A 162 -16.05 -0.76 16.60
CA GLU A 162 -16.75 0.35 17.25
C GLU A 162 -17.12 1.48 16.27
N GLY A 163 -16.69 1.38 15.00
CA GLY A 163 -16.93 2.37 13.95
C GLY A 163 -15.93 3.52 13.94
N ASN A 164 -14.81 3.41 14.66
CA ASN A 164 -13.72 4.39 14.59
C ASN A 164 -12.89 4.15 13.32
N LEU A 165 -12.38 5.24 12.75
CA LEU A 165 -11.63 5.21 11.50
C LEU A 165 -10.15 5.50 11.74
N SER A 166 -9.27 4.58 11.35
CA SER A 166 -7.82 4.80 11.32
C SER A 166 -7.36 5.10 9.90
N VAL A 167 -6.57 6.16 9.72
CA VAL A 167 -6.06 6.53 8.38
C VAL A 167 -4.99 5.53 7.93
N VAL A 168 -5.25 4.81 6.83
CA VAL A 168 -4.30 3.91 6.18
C VAL A 168 -3.48 4.65 5.13
N ASP A 169 -4.10 5.59 4.40
CA ASP A 169 -3.41 6.46 3.44
C ASP A 169 -3.98 7.88 3.44
N GLY A 170 -3.10 8.84 3.15
CA GLY A 170 -3.47 10.24 2.99
C GLY A 170 -3.39 11.04 4.28
N LEU A 171 -2.70 10.53 5.32
CA LEU A 171 -2.56 11.23 6.59
C LEU A 171 -2.03 12.66 6.44
N GLN A 172 -0.93 12.85 5.70
CA GLN A 172 -0.36 14.18 5.48
C GLN A 172 -1.35 15.12 4.79
N ARG A 173 -2.20 14.60 3.90
CA ARG A 173 -3.22 15.37 3.18
C ARG A 173 -4.34 15.79 4.13
N ILE A 174 -4.88 14.87 4.91
CA ILE A 174 -5.94 15.14 5.89
C ILE A 174 -5.45 16.11 6.96
N SER A 175 -4.27 15.85 7.54
CA SER A 175 -3.66 16.72 8.55
C SER A 175 -3.42 18.12 7.99
N THR A 176 -2.92 18.26 6.76
CA THR A 176 -2.75 19.57 6.12
C THR A 176 -4.06 20.34 5.99
N ILE A 177 -5.13 19.67 5.55
CA ILE A 177 -6.45 20.28 5.39
C ILE A 177 -6.98 20.74 6.76
N LYS A 178 -6.87 19.89 7.78
CA LYS A 178 -7.28 20.21 9.15
C LYS A 178 -6.47 21.38 9.72
N GLU A 179 -5.15 21.33 9.63
CA GLU A 179 -4.29 22.42 10.11
C GLU A 179 -4.58 23.76 9.42
N PHE A 180 -4.89 23.75 8.12
CA PHE A 180 -5.27 24.95 7.39
C PHE A 180 -6.59 25.50 7.90
N MET A 181 -7.63 24.65 8.05
CA MET A 181 -8.93 25.03 8.62
C MET A 181 -8.80 25.63 10.03
N ASP A 182 -7.86 25.13 10.83
CA ASP A 182 -7.54 25.64 12.16
C ASP A 182 -6.73 26.96 12.16
N ASN A 183 -6.48 27.56 10.99
CA ASN A 183 -5.64 28.75 10.80
C ASN A 183 -4.19 28.58 11.31
N LYS A 184 -3.62 27.36 11.28
CA LYS A 184 -2.27 27.12 11.81
C LYS A 184 -1.17 27.69 10.91
N PHE A 185 -1.38 27.75 9.60
CA PHE A 185 -0.43 28.32 8.65
C PHE A 185 -1.11 29.14 7.54
N PRO A 186 -0.43 30.16 6.98
CA PRO A 186 -0.88 30.84 5.77
C PRO A 186 -0.41 30.11 4.51
N LEU A 187 -1.14 30.27 3.41
CA LEU A 187 -0.71 29.79 2.10
C LEU A 187 0.55 30.54 1.64
N ARG A 188 1.51 29.80 1.11
CA ARG A 188 2.76 30.34 0.58
C ARG A 188 3.16 29.69 -0.74
N ASP A 189 3.91 30.44 -1.54
CA ASP A 189 4.55 29.96 -2.76
C ASP A 189 3.53 29.39 -3.77
N LEU A 190 2.38 30.07 -3.89
CA LEU A 190 1.31 29.68 -4.79
C LEU A 190 1.67 29.96 -6.24
N GLN A 191 1.30 29.05 -7.15
CA GLN A 191 1.63 29.15 -8.57
C GLN A 191 0.52 29.82 -9.39
N TYR A 192 -0.74 29.53 -9.07
CA TYR A 192 -1.91 29.95 -9.85
C TYR A 192 -2.76 30.95 -9.07
N LEU A 193 -2.78 30.85 -7.74
CA LEU A 193 -3.61 31.69 -6.89
C LEU A 193 -2.83 32.78 -6.13
N ASN A 194 -1.59 33.06 -6.53
CA ASN A 194 -0.70 34.00 -5.84
C ASN A 194 -1.39 35.35 -5.55
N ASP A 195 -1.91 36.02 -6.58
CA ASP A 195 -2.53 37.34 -6.44
C ASP A 195 -3.77 37.38 -5.51
N SER A 196 -4.44 36.24 -5.33
CA SER A 196 -5.72 36.17 -4.60
C SER A 196 -5.61 35.52 -3.21
N CYS A 197 -4.70 34.55 -3.05
CA CYS A 197 -4.64 33.65 -1.91
C CYS A 197 -3.27 33.62 -1.21
N GLU A 198 -2.22 34.24 -1.76
CA GLU A 198 -0.90 34.27 -1.11
C GLU A 198 -1.00 34.95 0.27
N GLY A 199 -0.39 34.32 1.27
CA GLY A 199 -0.40 34.77 2.66
C GLY A 199 -1.76 34.63 3.37
N ARG A 200 -2.79 34.08 2.72
CA ARG A 200 -4.12 33.91 3.33
C ARG A 200 -4.18 32.70 4.25
N TYR A 201 -4.91 32.87 5.35
CA TYR A 201 -5.36 31.79 6.23
C TYR A 201 -6.75 31.32 5.80
N TYR A 202 -7.27 30.25 6.41
CA TYR A 202 -8.62 29.77 6.13
C TYR A 202 -9.68 30.84 6.46
N GLU A 203 -9.63 31.40 7.67
CA GLU A 203 -10.53 32.44 8.16
C GLU A 203 -9.78 33.68 8.65
N SER A 204 -10.47 34.82 8.65
CA SER A 204 -9.92 36.06 9.21
C SER A 204 -10.02 36.02 10.74
N LYS A 205 -8.89 36.05 11.44
CA LYS A 205 -8.83 36.03 12.91
C LYS A 205 -7.71 36.91 13.44
N GLY A 206 -8.05 37.96 14.18
CA GLY A 206 -7.10 38.97 14.64
C GLY A 206 -6.40 39.63 13.45
N ASN A 207 -5.06 39.59 13.42
CA ASN A 207 -4.26 40.14 12.32
C ASN A 207 -4.12 39.19 11.12
N LYS A 208 -4.69 37.97 11.18
CA LYS A 208 -4.65 36.99 10.09
C LYS A 208 -5.76 37.32 9.08
N LYS A 209 -5.39 37.45 7.80
CA LYS A 209 -6.34 37.67 6.69
C LYS A 209 -6.77 36.33 6.11
N GLY A 210 -8.07 36.06 6.11
CA GLY A 210 -8.66 34.82 5.61
C GLY A 210 -8.82 34.77 4.09
N LEU A 211 -9.26 33.62 3.59
CA LEU A 211 -9.69 33.44 2.21
C LEU A 211 -10.90 34.32 1.89
N ASP A 212 -11.00 34.75 0.64
CA ASP A 212 -12.20 35.44 0.16
C ASP A 212 -13.40 34.47 0.13
N THR A 213 -14.61 34.97 0.39
CA THR A 213 -15.83 34.15 0.55
C THR A 213 -16.15 33.28 -0.66
N LYS A 214 -15.74 33.68 -1.87
CA LYS A 214 -15.88 32.89 -3.11
C LYS A 214 -15.21 31.50 -3.04
N TYR A 215 -14.20 31.33 -2.17
CA TYR A 215 -13.50 30.07 -1.96
C TYR A 215 -14.12 29.21 -0.85
N LEU A 216 -14.95 29.81 0.02
CA LEU A 216 -15.57 29.14 1.16
C LEU A 216 -16.99 28.64 0.86
N ASN A 217 -17.65 29.20 -0.16
CA ASN A 217 -19.04 28.91 -0.51
C ASN A 217 -19.25 27.60 -1.30
N GLY A 218 -18.25 26.72 -1.38
CA GLY A 218 -18.34 25.46 -2.11
C GLY A 218 -17.93 24.29 -1.23
N SER A 219 -18.85 23.35 -1.02
CA SER A 219 -18.61 22.07 -0.37
C SER A 219 -17.50 21.32 -1.12
N THR A 220 -16.25 21.51 -0.71
CA THR A 220 -15.14 20.68 -1.17
C THR A 220 -15.42 19.27 -0.68
N LEU A 221 -15.96 18.45 -1.57
CA LEU A 221 -16.22 17.03 -1.34
C LEU A 221 -14.88 16.29 -1.49
N LEU A 222 -14.48 15.58 -0.45
CA LEU A 222 -13.39 14.62 -0.54
C LEU A 222 -13.98 13.23 -0.71
N LEU A 223 -13.40 12.47 -1.63
CA LEU A 223 -13.76 11.07 -1.88
C LEU A 223 -12.93 10.19 -0.94
N PHE A 224 -13.61 9.38 -0.15
CA PHE A 224 -13.00 8.43 0.78
C PHE A 224 -13.34 6.99 0.34
N GLN A 225 -12.39 6.07 0.43
CA GLN A 225 -12.58 4.63 0.24
C GLN A 225 -11.85 3.92 1.36
N PRO A 226 -12.40 2.95 2.08
CA PRO A 226 -11.65 2.12 3.00
C PRO A 226 -10.80 1.08 2.24
N ILE A 227 -9.76 0.56 2.92
CA ILE A 227 -9.03 -0.67 2.52
C ILE A 227 -9.55 -1.80 3.39
#